data_AF-A0A848SM90-F1
#
_entry.id   AF-A0A848SM90-F1
#
_cell.length_a   1.000
_cell.length_b   1.000
_cell.length_c   1.000
_cell.angle_alpha   90.00
_cell.angle_beta   90.00
_cell.angle_gamma   90.00
#
_symmetry.space_group_name_H-M   'P 1'
#
loop_
_entity.id
_entity.type
_entity.pdbx_description
1 polymer ?
#
loop_
_entity_poly.entity_id
_entity_poly.type
_entity_poly.pdbx_seq_one_letter_code
_entity_poly.pdbx_strand_id
1 'polypeptide(L)' 'RAGLDMAELDGEATRDAEALDAEVEANQAALEEAGHWGVPTLVFEGEPFFGQDRIDVAMWRMKQKGLEKR' A
#
# COMPACT_ATOMS: atom_id res chain seq x y z
N ARG A 1 -18.41 -2.86 12.70
CA ARG A 1 -18.51 -3.32 11.30
C ARG A 1 -18.22 -2.14 10.40
N ALA A 2 -17.66 -2.35 9.21
CA ALA A 2 -17.24 -1.28 8.29
C ALA A 2 -18.41 -0.46 7.67
N GLY A 3 -19.67 -0.88 7.85
CA GLY A 3 -20.85 -0.13 7.36
C GLY A 3 -21.16 -0.34 5.87
N LEU A 4 -20.54 -1.34 5.23
CA LEU A 4 -20.69 -1.65 3.81
C LEU A 4 -21.84 -2.64 3.56
N ASP A 5 -22.45 -2.56 2.38
CA ASP A 5 -23.45 -3.50 1.89
C ASP A 5 -22.79 -4.68 1.16
N MET A 6 -23.16 -5.91 1.51
CA MET A 6 -22.53 -7.10 0.96
C MET A 6 -22.90 -7.35 -0.50
N ALA A 7 -24.15 -7.06 -0.89
CA ALA A 7 -24.60 -7.30 -2.27
C ALA A 7 -23.95 -6.31 -3.23
N GLU A 8 -23.71 -5.08 -2.77
CA GLU A 8 -22.94 -4.09 -3.52
C GLU A 8 -21.49 -4.55 -3.72
N LEU A 9 -20.82 -5.00 -2.66
CA LEU A 9 -19.43 -5.49 -2.72
C LEU A 9 -19.27 -6.69 -3.66
N ASP A 10 -20.15 -7.69 -3.57
CA ASP A 10 -20.09 -8.87 -4.46
C ASP A 10 -20.33 -8.45 -5.93
N GLY A 11 -21.25 -7.51 -6.15
CA GLY A 11 -21.56 -6.97 -7.47
C GLY A 11 -20.42 -6.14 -8.06
N GLU A 12 -19.65 -5.43 -7.24
CA GLU A 12 -18.43 -4.71 -7.63
C GLU A 12 -17.30 -5.70 -7.94
N ALA A 13 -17.01 -6.61 -7.02
CA ALA A 13 -15.94 -7.60 -7.18
C ALA A 13 -16.11 -8.46 -8.45
N THR A 14 -17.35 -8.80 -8.81
CA THR A 14 -17.63 -9.55 -10.03
C THR A 14 -17.49 -8.69 -11.29
N ARG A 15 -17.97 -7.44 -11.27
CA ARG A 15 -17.89 -6.55 -12.45
C ARG A 15 -16.46 -6.14 -12.77
N ASP A 16 -15.68 -5.89 -11.73
CA ASP A 16 -14.36 -5.26 -11.86
C ASP A 16 -13.21 -6.25 -11.63
N ALA A 17 -13.48 -7.55 -11.65
CA ALA A 17 -12.54 -8.62 -11.31
C ALA A 17 -11.17 -8.47 -12.01
N GLU A 18 -11.15 -8.28 -13.33
CA GLU A 18 -9.90 -8.12 -14.09
C GLU A 18 -9.11 -6.87 -13.69
N ALA A 19 -9.81 -5.77 -13.39
CA ALA A 19 -9.17 -4.53 -12.97
C ALA A 19 -8.60 -4.63 -11.55
N LEU A 20 -9.34 -5.29 -10.64
CA LEU A 20 -8.89 -5.56 -9.28
C LEU A 20 -7.69 -6.51 -9.26
N ASP A 21 -7.71 -7.57 -10.07
CA ASP A 21 -6.57 -8.48 -10.23
C ASP A 21 -5.33 -7.73 -10.76
N ALA A 22 -5.49 -6.86 -11.75
CA ALA A 22 -4.41 -6.04 -12.28
C ALA A 22 -3.85 -5.05 -11.24
N GLU A 23 -4.69 -4.46 -10.39
CA GLU A 23 -4.26 -3.59 -9.29
C GLU A 23 -3.46 -4.36 -8.23
N VAL A 24 -3.90 -5.57 -7.87
CA VAL A 24 -3.20 -6.44 -6.93
C VAL A 24 -1.82 -6.84 -7.48
N GLU A 25 -1.73 -7.26 -8.75
CA GLU A 25 -0.47 -7.60 -9.40
C GLU A 25 0.48 -6.39 -9.51
N ALA A 26 -0.05 -5.20 -9.81
CA ALA A 26 0.76 -3.98 -9.85
C ALA A 26 1.34 -3.64 -8.46
N ASN A 27 0.55 -3.80 -7.40
CA ASN A 27 1.02 -3.60 -6.03
C ASN A 27 2.08 -4.65 -5.62
N GLN A 28 1.89 -5.91 -6.02
CA GLN A 28 2.87 -6.98 -5.81
C GLN A 28 4.19 -6.67 -6.51
N ALA A 29 4.15 -6.28 -7.79
CA ALA A 29 5.34 -5.91 -8.55
C ALA A 29 6.07 -4.70 -7.94
N ALA A 30 5.33 -3.68 -7.45
CA ALA A 30 5.92 -2.52 -6.79
C ALA A 30 6.65 -2.89 -5.48
N LEU A 31 6.12 -3.87 -4.72
CA LEU A 31 6.80 -4.39 -3.52
C LEU A 31 8.09 -5.12 -3.89
N GLU A 32 8.06 -5.95 -4.94
CA GLU A 32 9.23 -6.67 -5.44
C GLU A 32 10.31 -5.72 -5.97
N GLU A 33 9.92 -4.69 -6.72
CA GLU A 33 10.83 -3.65 -7.22
C GLU A 33 11.49 -2.86 -6.08
N ALA A 34 10.78 -2.67 -4.96
CA ALA A 34 11.33 -2.08 -3.74
C ALA A 34 12.36 -2.99 -3.04
N GLY A 35 12.62 -4.20 -3.55
CA GLY A 35 13.62 -5.14 -3.04
C GLY A 35 13.18 -5.84 -1.75
N HIS A 36 11.88 -5.94 -1.51
CA HIS A 36 11.32 -6.57 -0.32
C HIS A 36 10.16 -7.52 -0.66
N TRP A 37 9.82 -8.45 0.25
CA TRP A 37 8.74 -9.43 0.04
C TRP A 37 7.77 -9.58 1.23
N GLY A 38 8.13 -9.02 2.39
CA GLY A 38 7.29 -9.02 3.59
C GLY A 38 6.40 -7.78 3.70
N VAL A 39 5.33 -7.90 4.49
CA VAL A 39 4.44 -6.81 4.88
C VAL A 39 4.46 -6.59 6.40
N PRO A 40 4.23 -5.36 6.90
CA PRO A 40 4.06 -4.13 6.13
C PRO A 40 5.39 -3.58 5.61
N THR A 41 5.39 -3.05 4.38
CA THR A 41 6.51 -2.32 3.79
C THR A 41 6.01 -0.98 3.27
N LEU A 42 6.66 0.10 3.69
CA LEU A 42 6.46 1.44 3.11
C LEU A 42 7.60 1.72 2.13
N VAL A 43 7.31 2.38 1.03
CA VAL A 43 8.33 2.81 0.06
C VAL A 43 8.23 4.32 -0.11
N PHE A 44 9.34 5.03 0.05
CA PHE A 44 9.39 6.48 -0.12
C PHE A 44 10.59 6.85 -1.00
N GLU A 45 10.33 7.44 -2.17
CA GLU A 45 11.36 7.76 -3.19
C GLU A 45 12.27 6.56 -3.56
N GLY A 46 11.69 5.35 -3.59
CA GLY A 46 12.42 4.09 -3.87
C GLY A 46 13.15 3.52 -2.65
N GLU A 47 13.10 4.17 -1.48
CA GLU A 47 13.66 3.64 -0.23
C GLU A 47 12.62 2.77 0.51
N PRO A 48 12.89 1.47 0.77
CA PRO A 48 11.98 0.59 1.50
C PRO A 48 12.16 0.69 3.03
N PHE A 49 11.04 0.66 3.76
CA PHE A 49 10.96 0.63 5.22
C PHE A 49 10.06 -0.54 5.65
N PHE A 50 10.69 -1.67 5.98
CA PHE A 50 9.99 -2.90 6.36
C PHE A 50 9.75 -3.00 7.86
N GLY A 51 8.52 -3.38 8.23
CA GLY A 51 8.10 -3.60 9.61
C GLY A 51 7.37 -2.39 10.20
N GLN A 52 6.40 -2.68 11.07
CA GLN A 52 5.65 -1.64 11.78
C GLN A 52 6.55 -0.75 12.66
N ASP A 53 7.70 -1.26 13.10
CA ASP A 53 8.71 -0.54 13.90
C ASP A 53 9.53 0.45 13.06
N ARG A 54 9.34 0.49 11.74
CA ARG A 54 10.02 1.42 10.82
C ARG A 54 9.13 2.58 10.37
N ILE A 55 7.88 2.66 10.81
CA ILE A 55 6.98 3.76 10.48
C ILE A 55 7.56 5.11 10.93
N ASP A 56 8.09 5.21 12.15
CA ASP A 56 8.70 6.44 12.65
C ASP A 56 9.94 6.86 11.85
N VAL A 57 10.70 5.89 11.34
CA VAL A 57 11.88 6.13 10.49
C VAL A 57 11.46 6.63 9.11
N ALA A 58 10.43 6.04 8.50
CA ALA A 58 9.86 6.52 7.25
C ALA A 58 9.35 7.95 7.38
N MET A 59 8.61 8.24 8.47
CA MET A 59 8.13 9.59 8.77
C MET A 59 9.26 10.59 8.99
N TRP A 60 10.33 10.20 9.66
CA TRP A 60 11.54 11.00 9.79
C TRP A 60 12.17 11.30 8.43
N ARG A 61 12.27 10.30 7.55
CA ARG A 61 12.81 10.47 6.19
C ARG A 61 11.96 11.45 5.37
N MET A 62 10.65 11.32 5.40
CA MET A 62 9.74 12.23 4.70
C MET A 62 9.85 13.67 5.20
N LYS A 63 10.03 13.88 6.51
CA LYS A 63 10.27 15.23 7.09
C LYS A 63 11.57 15.85 6.57
N GLN A 64 12.63 15.05 6.38
CA GLN A 64 13.86 15.54 5.73
C GLN A 64 13.63 15.99 4.28
N LYS A 65 12.59 15.45 3.62
CA LYS A 65 12.17 15.83 2.26
C LYS A 65 11.05 16.87 2.23
N GLY A 66 10.75 17.52 3.36
CA GLY A 66 9.81 18.64 3.43
C GLY A 66 8.37 18.27 3.81
N LEU A 67 8.12 17.07 4.32
CA LEU A 67 6.80 16.74 4.88
C LEU A 67 6.48 17.63 6.09
N GLU A 68 5.45 18.46 5.96
CA GLU A 68 4.93 19.32 7.02
C GLU A 68 3.70 18.71 7.71
N LYS A 69 3.46 19.10 8.95
CA LYS A 69 2.26 18.69 9.68
C LYS A 69 1.05 19.43 9.10
N ARG A 70 0.02 18.68 8.71
CA ARG A 70 -1.28 19.23 8.31
C ARG A 70 -2.13 19.60 9.52
#